data_AF-A0A7W1B7L5-F1
#
_entry.id   AF-A0A7W1B7L5-F1
#
_cell.length_a   1.000
_cell.length_b   1.000
_cell.length_c   1.000
_cell.angle_alpha   90.00
_cell.angle_beta   90.00
_cell.angle_gamma   90.00
#
_symmetry.space_group_name_H-M   'P 1'
#
loop_
_entity.id
_entity.type
_entity.pdbx_description
1 polymer ?
#
loop_
_entity_poly.entity_id
_entity_poly.type
_entity_poly.pdbx_seq_one_letter_code
_entity_poly.pdbx_strand_id
1 'polypeptide(L)'
;MFWISLVATVGCQGNHDDAAKPPARSLPPPTRAADVTPQYANDITKLCDVVKLSKADADPGGQMVIVANWLAAHLETKEAHDFLVRISTLASEPKAQALDAEAHKVGLADCTLAATWRASHGS
;
A
#
# COMPACT_ATOMS: atom_id res chain seq x y z
N MET A 1 -52.22 -28.36 -13.46
CA MET A 1 -52.30 -29.23 -14.66
C MET A 1 -52.38 -28.33 -15.87
N PHE A 2 -51.75 -28.72 -17.00
CA PHE A 2 -51.61 -27.93 -18.26
C PHE A 2 -50.73 -26.66 -18.09
N TRP A 3 -49.52 -26.49 -18.68
CA TRP A 3 -48.91 -27.07 -19.90
C TRP A 3 -49.74 -26.71 -21.15
N ILE A 4 -49.36 -25.73 -21.98
CA ILE A 4 -48.41 -25.76 -23.14
C ILE A 4 -48.34 -24.29 -23.68
N SER A 5 -47.33 -23.73 -24.36
CA SER A 5 -46.29 -24.23 -25.29
C SER A 5 -44.97 -23.41 -25.25
N LEU A 6 -44.07 -23.63 -26.23
CA LEU A 6 -42.90 -22.82 -26.60
C LEU A 6 -43.23 -21.77 -27.68
N VAL A 7 -42.42 -20.70 -27.74
CA VAL A 7 -41.89 -20.18 -29.02
C VAL A 7 -40.39 -19.94 -28.84
N ALA A 8 -39.57 -20.41 -29.78
CA ALA A 8 -38.12 -20.23 -29.78
C ALA A 8 -37.72 -19.28 -30.92
N THR A 9 -36.74 -18.40 -30.69
CA THR A 9 -35.74 -18.01 -31.71
C THR A 9 -34.55 -17.23 -31.12
N VAL A 10 -33.36 -17.74 -31.43
CA VAL A 10 -32.11 -17.02 -31.79
C VAL A 10 -31.81 -15.69 -31.10
N GLY A 11 -30.76 -15.71 -30.27
CA GLY A 11 -30.16 -14.51 -29.68
C GLY A 11 -28.76 -14.74 -29.12
N CYS A 12 -27.83 -15.29 -29.91
CA CYS A 12 -26.42 -15.36 -29.53
C CYS A 12 -25.79 -13.95 -29.56
N GLN A 13 -26.04 -13.13 -28.53
CA GLN A 13 -25.20 -11.95 -28.27
C GLN A 13 -24.02 -12.38 -27.40
N GLY A 14 -23.03 -12.95 -28.06
CA GLY A 14 -21.68 -13.05 -27.53
C GLY A 14 -21.06 -11.67 -27.48
N ASN A 15 -21.44 -10.86 -26.48
CA ASN A 15 -20.62 -9.76 -26.02
C ASN A 15 -19.43 -10.37 -25.26
N HIS A 16 -18.48 -10.92 -26.02
CA HIS A 16 -17.09 -10.83 -25.64
C HIS A 16 -16.69 -9.36 -25.82
N ASP A 17 -17.09 -8.55 -24.84
CA ASP A 17 -16.25 -7.46 -24.43
C ASP A 17 -14.93 -8.11 -24.02
N ASP A 18 -13.96 -8.10 -24.95
CA ASP A 18 -12.54 -8.21 -24.63
C ASP A 18 -12.25 -7.08 -23.65
N ALA A 19 -12.50 -7.36 -22.37
CA ALA A 19 -12.10 -6.55 -21.24
C ALA A 19 -10.58 -6.58 -21.24
N ALA A 20 -10.00 -5.72 -22.08
CA ALA A 20 -8.59 -5.62 -22.34
C ALA A 20 -7.89 -5.56 -21.00
N LYS A 21 -7.27 -6.69 -20.63
CA LYS A 21 -6.69 -6.92 -19.31
C LYS A 21 -5.91 -5.66 -18.95
N PRO A 22 -6.33 -4.89 -17.92
CA PRO A 22 -5.69 -3.62 -17.61
C PRO A 22 -4.19 -3.87 -17.56
N PRO A 23 -3.37 -3.10 -18.30
CA PRO A 23 -1.96 -3.39 -18.42
C PRO A 23 -1.42 -3.55 -17.00
N ALA A 24 -0.91 -4.74 -16.70
CA ALA A 24 -0.46 -5.06 -15.35
C ALA A 24 0.53 -3.96 -14.98
N ARG A 25 0.15 -3.09 -14.05
CA ARG A 25 1.00 -1.99 -13.61
C ARG A 25 2.14 -2.63 -12.84
N SER A 26 3.19 -2.98 -13.57
CA SER A 26 4.44 -3.47 -13.00
C SER A 26 4.83 -2.49 -11.92
N LEU A 27 4.83 -2.95 -10.67
CA LEU A 27 5.25 -2.13 -9.55
C LEU A 27 6.68 -1.67 -9.86
N PRO A 28 6.97 -0.36 -9.75
CA PRO A 28 8.29 0.15 -10.08
C PRO A 28 9.34 -0.49 -9.16
N PRO A 29 10.58 -0.62 -9.64
CA PRO A 29 11.64 -1.32 -8.91
C PRO A 29 11.89 -0.67 -7.53
N PRO A 30 12.39 -1.45 -6.55
CA PRO A 30 12.77 -0.90 -5.26
C PRO A 30 13.95 0.08 -5.40
N THR A 31 13.93 1.16 -4.61
CA THR A 31 15.01 2.13 -4.54
C THR A 31 16.30 1.44 -4.09
N ARG A 32 17.41 1.72 -4.79
CA ARG A 32 18.74 1.21 -4.43
C ARG A 32 19.44 2.24 -3.54
N ALA A 33 20.31 1.79 -2.63
CA ALA A 33 21.02 2.68 -1.70
C ALA A 33 21.83 3.78 -2.41
N ALA A 34 22.40 3.48 -3.59
CA ALA A 34 23.14 4.46 -4.40
C ALA A 34 22.26 5.55 -5.05
N ASP A 35 20.93 5.36 -5.11
CA ASP A 35 19.98 6.28 -5.71
C ASP A 35 19.19 7.09 -4.65
N VAL A 36 19.56 7.02 -3.37
CA VAL A 36 18.87 7.70 -2.27
C VAL A 36 19.09 9.21 -2.34
N THR A 37 18.00 9.97 -2.48
CA THR A 37 18.00 11.44 -2.43
C THR A 37 17.66 11.95 -1.03
N PRO A 38 18.04 13.19 -0.66
CA PRO A 38 17.63 13.79 0.62
C PRO A 38 16.12 13.87 0.81
N GLN A 39 15.35 14.10 -0.27
CA GLN A 39 13.90 14.13 -0.26
C GLN A 39 13.32 12.74 0.04
N TYR A 40 13.86 11.69 -0.57
CA TYR A 40 13.44 10.31 -0.28
C TYR A 40 13.77 9.91 1.17
N ALA A 41 14.95 10.27 1.66
CA ALA A 41 15.34 10.05 3.05
C ALA A 41 14.41 10.76 4.05
N ASN A 42 14.03 12.01 3.75
CA ASN A 42 13.03 12.75 4.52
C ASN A 42 11.66 12.04 4.52
N ASP A 43 11.20 11.58 3.36
CA ASP A 43 9.93 10.85 3.23
C ASP A 43 9.89 9.52 3.99
N ILE A 44 10.98 8.74 3.96
CA ILE A 44 11.09 7.51 4.75
C ILE A 44 11.17 7.83 6.25
N THR A 45 11.79 8.94 6.65
CA THR A 45 11.78 9.42 8.05
C THR A 45 10.37 9.79 8.50
N LYS A 46 9.63 10.56 7.68
CA LYS A 46 8.20 10.88 7.91
C LYS A 46 7.35 9.62 8.03
N LEU A 47 7.61 8.60 7.20
CA LEU A 47 6.90 7.33 7.24
C LEU A 47 7.18 6.56 8.55
N CYS A 48 8.44 6.51 9.00
CA CYS A 48 8.80 5.83 10.24
C CYS A 48 8.16 6.45 11.49
N ASP A 49 7.99 7.77 11.52
CA ASP A 49 7.39 8.51 12.64
C ASP A 49 5.91 8.90 12.43
N VAL A 50 5.26 8.35 11.41
CA VAL A 50 3.94 8.81 10.94
C VAL A 50 2.87 8.87 12.02
N VAL A 51 2.82 7.91 12.95
CA VAL A 51 1.79 7.87 14.01
C VAL A 51 1.87 9.13 14.87
N LYS A 52 3.09 9.54 15.24
CA LYS A 52 3.39 10.74 16.02
C LYS A 52 3.15 12.02 15.22
N LEU A 53 3.57 12.04 13.95
CA LEU A 53 3.42 13.22 13.08
C LEU A 53 1.95 13.51 12.70
N SER A 54 1.16 12.45 12.53
CA SER A 54 -0.28 12.52 12.23
C SER A 54 -1.17 12.64 13.46
N LYS A 55 -0.62 12.44 14.67
CA LYS A 55 -1.34 12.39 15.96
C LYS A 55 -2.42 11.31 16.01
N ALA A 56 -2.19 10.22 15.28
CA ALA A 56 -3.14 9.12 15.14
C ALA A 56 -3.21 8.23 16.40
N ASP A 57 -2.28 8.41 17.34
CA ASP A 57 -2.29 7.83 18.68
C ASP A 57 -3.45 8.35 19.56
N ALA A 58 -3.98 9.54 19.27
CA ALA A 58 -5.12 10.11 19.99
C ALA A 58 -6.48 9.46 19.63
N ASP A 59 -6.57 8.73 18.50
CA ASP A 59 -7.75 7.98 18.09
C ASP A 59 -7.35 6.61 17.51
N PRO A 60 -7.23 5.57 18.37
CA PRO A 60 -6.91 4.21 17.93
C PRO A 60 -7.93 3.61 16.95
N GLY A 61 -9.19 4.07 16.95
CA GLY A 61 -10.22 3.60 16.02
C GLY A 61 -10.08 4.20 14.62
N GLY A 62 -9.70 5.48 14.55
CA GLY A 62 -9.40 6.19 13.31
C GLY A 62 -7.95 6.03 12.80
N GLN A 63 -7.05 5.45 13.60
CA GLN A 63 -5.60 5.51 13.43
C GLN A 63 -5.13 5.21 11.99
N MET A 64 -5.60 4.12 11.38
CA MET A 64 -5.20 3.74 10.01
C MET A 64 -5.61 4.78 8.95
N VAL A 65 -6.79 5.39 9.09
CA VAL A 65 -7.30 6.40 8.14
C VAL A 65 -6.55 7.71 8.32
N ILE A 66 -6.28 8.10 9.56
CA ILE A 66 -5.50 9.31 9.89
C ILE A 66 -4.07 9.19 9.34
N VAL A 67 -3.40 8.05 9.58
CA VAL A 67 -2.07 7.74 9.03
C VAL A 67 -2.06 7.76 7.50
N ALA A 68 -3.02 7.08 6.85
CA ALA A 68 -3.08 7.01 5.39
C ALA A 68 -3.29 8.39 4.75
N ASN A 69 -4.23 9.18 5.27
CA ASN A 69 -4.49 10.54 4.79
C ASN A 69 -3.29 11.47 5.00
N TRP A 70 -2.60 11.34 6.15
CA TRP A 70 -1.41 12.14 6.41
C TRP A 70 -0.28 11.81 5.45
N LEU A 71 0.01 10.53 5.19
CA LEU A 71 1.04 10.10 4.23
C LEU A 71 0.75 10.59 2.81
N ALA A 72 -0.49 10.47 2.36
CA ALA A 72 -0.91 10.93 1.04
C ALA A 72 -0.66 12.45 0.83
N ALA A 73 -0.71 13.24 1.90
CA ALA A 73 -0.50 14.70 1.87
C ALA A 73 0.95 15.15 2.12
N HIS A 74 1.80 14.31 2.74
CA HIS A 74 3.13 14.74 3.23
C HIS A 74 4.32 14.00 2.62
N LEU A 75 4.12 12.91 1.86
CA LEU A 75 5.19 12.31 1.07
C LEU A 75 5.34 13.03 -0.27
N GLU A 76 6.56 13.44 -0.61
CA GLU A 76 6.88 14.30 -1.75
C GLU A 76 7.35 13.50 -2.97
N THR A 77 8.11 12.44 -2.73
CA THR A 77 8.79 11.61 -3.74
C THR A 77 7.89 10.50 -4.26
N LYS A 78 7.93 10.26 -5.58
CA LYS A 78 7.18 9.18 -6.21
C LYS A 78 7.62 7.82 -5.64
N GLU A 79 8.91 7.69 -5.36
CA GLU A 79 9.58 6.52 -4.82
C GLU A 79 9.01 6.10 -3.45
N ALA A 80 8.63 7.06 -2.60
CA ALA A 80 8.03 6.80 -1.29
C ALA A 80 6.56 6.36 -1.41
N HIS A 81 5.79 6.99 -2.29
CA HIS A 81 4.42 6.54 -2.63
C HIS A 81 4.43 5.13 -3.24
N ASP A 82 5.35 4.87 -4.17
CA ASP A 82 5.56 3.56 -4.79
C ASP A 82 5.94 2.49 -3.74
N PHE A 83 6.81 2.85 -2.79
CA PHE A 83 7.19 1.99 -1.68
C PHE A 83 5.99 1.64 -0.79
N LEU A 84 5.17 2.63 -0.40
CA LEU A 84 3.92 2.40 0.33
C LEU A 84 2.99 1.43 -0.40
N VAL A 85 2.78 1.62 -1.71
CA VAL A 85 1.96 0.72 -2.52
C VAL A 85 2.52 -0.70 -2.50
N ARG A 86 3.84 -0.88 -2.67
CA ARG A 86 4.50 -2.20 -2.60
C ARG A 86 4.30 -2.90 -1.25
N ILE A 87 4.46 -2.18 -0.13
CA ILE A 87 4.36 -2.80 1.20
C ILE A 87 2.90 -2.94 1.70
N SER A 88 1.93 -2.23 1.10
CA SER A 88 0.54 -2.21 1.54
C SER A 88 -0.10 -3.60 1.63
N THR A 89 0.22 -4.48 0.67
CA THR A 89 -0.32 -5.85 0.53
C THR A 89 0.39 -6.88 1.41
N LEU A 90 1.49 -6.52 2.06
CA LEU A 90 2.26 -7.43 2.91
C LEU A 90 1.52 -7.69 4.24
N ALA A 91 1.68 -8.91 4.77
CA ALA A 91 1.41 -9.19 6.17
C ALA A 91 2.35 -8.37 7.07
N SER A 92 1.94 -8.08 8.30
CA SER A 92 2.56 -7.03 9.13
C SER A 92 4.03 -7.26 9.47
N GLU A 93 4.46 -8.50 9.70
CA GLU A 93 5.88 -8.81 9.94
C GLU A 93 6.75 -8.56 8.70
N PRO A 94 6.46 -9.14 7.51
CA PRO A 94 7.11 -8.73 6.25
C PRO A 94 7.02 -7.23 5.94
N LYS A 95 5.92 -6.56 6.33
CA LYS A 95 5.72 -5.11 6.16
C LYS A 95 6.67 -4.30 7.04
N ALA A 96 6.84 -4.70 8.30
CA ALA A 96 7.82 -4.11 9.21
C ALA A 96 9.24 -4.32 8.71
N GLN A 97 9.62 -5.55 8.34
CA GLN A 97 10.94 -5.87 7.78
C GLN A 97 11.27 -5.06 6.52
N ALA A 98 10.30 -4.90 5.61
CA ALA A 98 10.47 -4.07 4.43
C ALA A 98 10.71 -2.59 4.78
N LEU A 99 10.04 -2.10 5.83
CA LEU A 99 10.19 -0.73 6.31
C LEU A 99 11.50 -0.50 7.07
N ASP A 100 11.95 -1.44 7.90
CA ASP A 100 13.28 -1.41 8.53
C ASP A 100 14.39 -1.40 7.47
N ALA A 101 14.28 -2.24 6.44
CA ALA A 101 15.25 -2.29 5.35
C ALA A 101 15.32 -0.97 4.56
N GLU A 102 14.18 -0.29 4.33
CA GLU A 102 14.17 1.01 3.66
C GLU A 102 14.69 2.13 4.57
N ALA A 103 14.38 2.10 5.87
CA ALA A 103 14.91 3.00 6.89
C ALA A 103 16.45 2.93 6.95
N HIS A 104 17.02 1.72 6.97
CA HIS A 104 18.47 1.52 6.95
C HIS A 104 19.14 2.04 5.67
N LYS A 105 18.52 1.89 4.49
CA LYS A 105 19.08 2.44 3.23
C LYS A 105 19.21 3.96 3.27
N VAL A 106 18.31 4.65 3.97
CA VAL A 106 18.34 6.12 4.10
C VAL A 106 19.14 6.60 5.32
N GLY A 107 19.81 5.68 6.03
CA GLY A 107 20.69 6.00 7.15
C GLY A 107 20.01 6.08 8.53
N LEU A 108 18.76 5.63 8.67
CA LEU A 108 18.10 5.51 9.97
C LEU A 108 18.56 4.23 10.69
N ALA A 109 18.76 4.33 12.01
CA ALA A 109 19.10 3.19 12.86
C ALA A 109 17.89 2.30 13.15
N ASP A 110 16.71 2.88 13.30
CA ASP A 110 15.47 2.21 13.70
C ASP A 110 14.26 2.87 13.04
N CYS A 111 13.12 2.16 13.02
CA CYS A 111 11.86 2.68 12.50
C CYS A 111 10.68 2.42 13.47
N THR A 112 10.14 3.49 14.06
CA THR A 112 9.08 3.43 15.11
C THR A 112 7.82 2.69 14.63
N LEU A 113 7.36 2.98 13.40
CA LEU A 113 6.21 2.32 12.79
C LEU A 113 6.44 0.82 12.58
N ALA A 114 7.63 0.41 12.13
CA ALA A 114 7.96 -1.00 11.95
C ALA A 114 7.90 -1.76 13.27
N ALA A 115 8.48 -1.21 14.34
CA ALA A 115 8.40 -1.79 15.68
C ALA A 115 6.95 -1.97 16.18
N THR A 116 6.07 -1.02 15.87
CA THR A 116 4.64 -1.10 16.21
C THR A 116 3.94 -2.23 15.45
N TRP A 117 4.22 -2.40 14.16
CA TRP A 117 3.65 -3.48 13.34
C TRP A 117 4.16 -4.88 13.72
N ARG A 118 5.39 -5.02 14.24
CA ARG A 118 5.87 -6.29 14.82
C ARG A 118 5.11 -6.61 16.12
N ALA A 119 4.91 -5.61 16.98
CA ALA A 119 4.21 -5.78 18.25
C ALA A 119 2.72 -6.17 18.09
N SER A 120 2.02 -5.63 17.08
CA SER A 120 0.57 -5.83 16.93
C SER A 120 0.13 -7.20 16.38
N HIS A 121 1.06 -8.13 16.13
CA HIS A 121 0.76 -9.47 15.60
C HIS A 121 1.40 -10.62 16.39
N GLY A 122 2.00 -10.33 17.55
CA GLY A 122 2.54 -11.32 18.49
C GLY A 122 1.60 -11.67 19.65
N SER A 123 0.28 -11.55 19.45
CA SER A 123 -0.78 -11.78 20.46
C SER A 123 -1.83 -12.76 19.96
#